data_AF-A0A945RED5-F1
#
_entry.id   AF-A0A945RED5-F1
#
_cell.length_a   1.000
_cell.length_b   1.000
_cell.length_c   1.000
_cell.angle_alpha   90.00
_cell.angle_beta   90.00
_cell.angle_gamma   90.00
#
_symmetry.space_group_name_H-M   'P 1'
#
loop_
_entity.id
_entity.type
_entity.pdbx_description
1 polymer ?
#
loop_
_entity_poly.entity_id
_entity_poly.type
_entity_poly.pdbx_seq_one_letter_code
_entity_poly.pdbx_strand_id
1 'polypeptide(L)'
;MAKTKKHIKVKIRIPHLIIDGRAADPKLLDELAPGLRELDARVRVLGKGAKSIPHAFSAEEALEEASIWVILGDELPSEFPMLVERGVVPVMLRGVHPDAENYNASAETGNAFLFPKANHWHIYGTIVRALENFTFSYDWESLKNQGKDLLDV
;
A
#
# COMPACT_ATOMS: atom_id res chain seq x y z
N MET A 1 -32.77 15.03 34.15
CA MET A 1 -32.39 13.79 33.45
C MET A 1 -30.89 13.80 33.22
N ALA A 2 -30.14 12.84 33.79
CA ALA A 2 -28.70 12.74 33.60
C ALA A 2 -28.39 12.16 32.21
N LYS A 3 -27.61 12.88 31.38
CA LYS A 3 -27.16 12.39 30.07
C LYS A 3 -26.08 11.33 30.29
N THR A 4 -26.43 10.06 30.13
CA THR A 4 -25.48 8.94 30.18
C THR A 4 -24.50 9.06 29.02
N LYS A 5 -23.21 9.32 29.29
CA LYS A 5 -22.16 9.36 28.26
C LYS A 5 -21.93 7.94 27.72
N LYS A 6 -22.54 7.63 26.57
CA LYS A 6 -22.35 6.34 25.89
C LYS A 6 -20.92 6.29 25.35
N HIS A 7 -20.09 5.40 25.89
CA HIS A 7 -18.73 5.19 25.42
C HIS A 7 -18.80 4.44 24.08
N ILE A 8 -18.44 5.10 22.99
CA ILE A 8 -18.31 4.47 21.67
C ILE A 8 -16.89 3.91 21.59
N LYS A 9 -16.73 2.59 21.56
CA LYS A 9 -15.46 1.96 21.20
C LYS A 9 -15.28 2.08 19.69
N VAL A 10 -14.49 3.05 19.24
CA VAL A 10 -14.07 3.17 17.85
C VAL A 10 -12.85 2.27 17.65
N LYS A 11 -12.98 1.24 16.79
CA LYS A 11 -11.84 0.40 16.38
C LYS A 11 -11.15 1.10 15.22
N ILE A 12 -10.20 1.99 15.51
CA ILE A 12 -9.44 2.71 14.49
C ILE A 12 -8.47 1.71 13.85
N ARG A 13 -8.60 1.49 12.54
CA ARG A 13 -7.67 0.68 11.74
C ARG A 13 -6.71 1.64 11.05
N ILE A 14 -5.50 1.76 11.58
CA ILE A 14 -4.47 2.61 10.96
C ILE A 14 -3.81 1.77 9.86
N PRO A 15 -3.79 2.22 8.60
CA PRO A 15 -3.09 1.51 7.54
C PRO A 15 -1.58 1.60 7.77
N HIS A 16 -0.89 0.46 7.62
CA HIS A 16 0.57 0.39 7.61
C HIS A 16 1.03 0.28 6.15
N LEU A 17 1.76 1.30 5.70
CA LEU A 17 2.21 1.46 4.33
C LEU A 17 3.72 1.24 4.26
N ILE A 18 4.14 0.25 3.47
CA ILE A 18 5.55 0.02 3.16
C ILE A 18 5.85 0.64 1.80
N ILE A 19 6.84 1.53 1.75
CA ILE A 19 7.37 2.10 0.52
C ILE A 19 8.65 1.35 0.15
N ASP A 20 8.56 0.43 -0.79
CA ASP A 20 9.69 -0.36 -1.26
C ASP A 20 10.42 0.38 -2.39
N GLY A 21 11.48 1.07 -1.99
CA GLY A 21 12.38 1.80 -2.86
C GLY A 21 13.68 1.07 -3.17
N ARG A 22 13.81 -0.22 -2.83
CA ARG A 22 15.06 -0.99 -3.03
C ARG A 22 15.54 -0.98 -4.49
N ALA A 23 14.60 -1.01 -5.43
CA ALA A 23 14.83 -1.01 -6.87
C ALA A 23 14.42 0.32 -7.56
N ALA A 24 14.36 1.43 -6.82
CA ALA A 24 13.97 2.74 -7.36
C ALA A 24 15.09 3.78 -7.20
N ASP A 25 15.04 4.85 -8.00
CA ASP A 25 15.90 6.01 -7.83
C ASP A 25 15.62 6.65 -6.45
N PRO A 26 16.62 6.80 -5.56
CA PRO A 26 16.44 7.47 -4.26
C PRO A 26 15.84 8.87 -4.36
N LYS A 27 16.05 9.57 -5.48
CA LYS A 27 15.46 10.89 -5.73
C LYS A 27 13.94 10.83 -5.79
N LEU A 28 13.37 9.77 -6.37
CA LEU A 28 11.91 9.58 -6.42
C LEU A 28 11.33 9.49 -5.00
N LEU A 29 12.03 8.80 -4.09
CA LEU A 29 11.62 8.70 -2.69
C LEU A 29 11.71 10.06 -2.00
N ASP A 30 12.78 10.82 -2.24
CA ASP A 30 12.93 12.18 -1.70
C ASP A 30 11.82 13.12 -2.19
N GLU A 31 11.40 13.00 -3.45
CA GLU A 31 10.28 13.76 -4.02
C GLU A 31 8.92 13.35 -3.42
N LEU A 32 8.73 12.06 -3.10
CA LEU A 32 7.52 11.56 -2.44
C LEU A 32 7.45 11.93 -0.95
N ALA A 33 8.60 12.08 -0.30
CA ALA A 33 8.70 12.18 1.15
C ALA A 33 7.83 13.28 1.80
N PRO A 34 7.69 14.49 1.22
CA PRO A 34 6.79 15.50 1.77
C PRO A 34 5.34 15.04 1.82
N GLY A 35 4.82 14.43 0.75
CA GLY A 35 3.44 13.96 0.70
C GLY A 35 3.20 12.79 1.66
N LEU A 36 4.13 11.83 1.70
CA LEU A 36 4.02 10.65 2.56
C LEU A 36 3.90 11.00 4.06
N ARG A 37 4.50 12.11 4.51
CA ARG A 37 4.41 12.58 5.91
C ARG A 37 3.04 13.10 6.30
N GLU A 38 2.23 13.51 5.33
CA GLU A 38 0.90 14.09 5.57
C GLU A 38 -0.22 13.04 5.51
N LEU A 39 0.12 11.78 5.18
CA LEU A 39 -0.84 10.70 5.10
C LEU A 39 -1.28 10.25 6.50
N ASP A 40 -2.57 9.97 6.68
CA ASP A 40 -3.11 9.34 7.88
C ASP A 40 -2.82 7.81 7.87
N ALA A 41 -1.52 7.48 7.83
CA ALA A 41 -1.01 6.13 7.71
C ALA A 41 0.33 6.01 8.45
N ARG A 42 0.67 4.80 8.91
CA ARG A 42 2.02 4.50 9.37
C ARG A 42 2.87 4.15 8.17
N VAL A 43 3.67 5.11 7.72
CA VAL A 43 4.57 4.93 6.57
C VAL A 43 5.95 4.49 7.04
N ARG A 44 6.48 3.42 6.44
CA ARG A 44 7.88 3.02 6.57
C ARG A 44 8.51 2.82 5.18
N VAL A 45 9.80 3.11 5.07
CA VAL A 45 10.57 2.92 3.83
C VAL A 45 11.42 1.67 3.94
N LEU A 46 11.47 0.89 2.85
CA LEU A 46 12.43 -0.19 2.66
C LEU A 46 13.38 0.22 1.52
N GLY A 47 14.66 0.43 1.83
CA GLY A 47 15.67 0.86 0.85
C GLY A 47 16.43 2.12 1.26
N LYS A 48 16.85 2.94 0.30
CA LYS A 48 17.62 4.18 0.52
C LYS A 48 16.83 5.39 0.04
N GLY A 49 17.11 6.57 0.61
CA GLY A 49 16.38 7.81 0.32
C GLY A 49 15.32 8.13 1.40
N ALA A 50 14.58 9.22 1.23
CA ALA A 50 13.53 9.68 2.13
C ALA A 50 13.94 9.64 3.62
N LYS A 51 15.12 10.21 3.96
CA LYS A 51 15.71 10.13 5.31
C LYS A 51 14.81 10.70 6.41
N SER A 52 13.82 11.51 6.05
CA SER A 52 12.84 12.09 6.97
C SER A 52 11.69 11.14 7.36
N ILE A 53 11.60 9.97 6.72
CA ILE A 53 10.58 8.95 7.00
C ILE A 53 11.25 7.79 7.74
N PRO A 54 10.60 7.14 8.71
CA PRO A 54 11.13 5.94 9.35
C PRO A 54 11.41 4.82 8.32
N HIS A 55 12.53 4.12 8.49
CA HIS A 55 12.88 2.95 7.67
C HIS A 55 12.51 1.66 8.40
N ALA A 56 12.05 0.66 7.65
CA ALA A 56 11.97 -0.71 8.14
C ALA A 56 13.39 -1.30 8.21
N PHE A 57 13.65 -2.14 9.23
CA PHE A 57 14.95 -2.77 9.41
C PHE A 57 15.16 -3.92 8.43
N SER A 58 14.09 -4.63 8.08
CA SER A 58 14.12 -5.73 7.11
C SER A 58 12.79 -5.90 6.37
N ALA A 59 12.79 -6.69 5.30
CA ALA A 59 11.57 -7.02 4.56
C ALA A 59 10.61 -7.88 5.41
N GLU A 60 11.14 -8.77 6.24
CA GLU A 60 10.37 -9.63 7.13
C GLU A 60 9.61 -8.81 8.17
N GLU A 61 10.28 -7.84 8.82
CA GLU A 61 9.63 -6.92 9.75
C GLU A 61 8.54 -6.10 9.04
N ALA A 62 8.86 -5.55 7.85
CA ALA A 62 7.89 -4.79 7.07
C ALA A 62 6.65 -5.62 6.75
N LEU A 63 6.83 -6.91 6.44
CA LEU A 63 5.76 -7.84 6.06
C LEU A 63 4.83 -8.22 7.22
N GLU A 64 5.29 -8.20 8.46
CA GLU A 64 4.45 -8.52 9.62
C GLU A 64 3.35 -7.50 9.88
N GLU A 65 3.61 -6.24 9.56
CA GLU A 65 2.69 -5.15 9.85
C GLU A 65 1.99 -4.59 8.60
N ALA A 66 2.49 -4.86 7.39
CA ALA A 66 2.02 -4.23 6.16
C ALA A 66 0.53 -4.49 5.89
N SER A 67 -0.19 -3.41 5.58
CA SER A 67 -1.51 -3.48 4.96
C SER A 67 -1.43 -3.25 3.45
N ILE A 68 -0.50 -2.39 3.05
CA ILE A 68 -0.29 -1.95 1.68
C ILE A 68 1.22 -1.93 1.42
N TRP A 69 1.65 -2.46 0.28
CA TRP A 69 3.06 -2.47 -0.14
C TRP A 69 3.21 -1.74 -1.47
N VAL A 70 3.93 -0.62 -1.46
CA VAL A 70 4.16 0.22 -2.64
C VAL A 70 5.49 -0.16 -3.26
N ILE A 71 5.44 -0.79 -4.43
CA ILE A 71 6.61 -1.23 -5.19
C ILE A 71 6.96 -0.10 -6.16
N LEU A 72 8.09 0.58 -5.92
CA LEU A 72 8.53 1.70 -6.74
C LEU A 72 9.42 1.28 -7.91
N GLY A 73 10.01 0.08 -7.85
CA GLY A 73 10.79 -0.51 -8.92
C GLY A 73 9.94 -0.98 -10.10
N ASP A 74 10.61 -1.32 -11.19
CA ASP A 74 10.04 -1.93 -12.40
C ASP A 74 10.00 -3.47 -12.34
N GLU A 75 10.56 -4.06 -11.28
CA GLU A 75 10.51 -5.48 -10.99
C GLU A 75 9.80 -5.76 -9.66
N LEU A 76 9.17 -6.94 -9.56
CA LEU A 76 8.54 -7.39 -8.33
C LEU A 76 9.60 -7.83 -7.31
N PRO A 77 9.44 -7.49 -6.02
CA PRO A 77 10.34 -7.97 -4.97
C PRO A 77 10.19 -9.49 -4.81
N SER A 78 11.25 -10.17 -4.38
CA SER A 78 11.22 -11.63 -4.16
C SER A 78 10.16 -12.09 -3.16
N GLU A 79 9.76 -11.20 -2.25
CA GLU A 79 8.73 -11.45 -1.24
C GLU A 79 7.31 -11.29 -1.79
N PHE A 80 7.12 -10.93 -3.07
CA PHE A 80 5.82 -10.63 -3.66
C PHE A 80 4.75 -11.71 -3.45
N PRO A 81 5.03 -13.01 -3.65
CA PRO A 81 4.05 -14.05 -3.35
C PRO A 81 3.60 -14.01 -1.88
N MET A 82 4.54 -13.82 -0.95
CA MET A 82 4.23 -13.73 0.49
C MET A 82 3.41 -12.49 0.84
N LEU A 83 3.62 -11.37 0.12
CA LEU A 83 2.78 -10.16 0.28
C LEU A 83 1.32 -10.50 0.01
N VAL A 84 1.08 -11.11 -1.16
CA VAL A 84 -0.26 -11.46 -1.63
C VAL A 84 -0.91 -12.51 -0.73
N GLU A 85 -0.19 -13.57 -0.37
CA GLU A 85 -0.69 -14.62 0.53
C GLU A 85 -1.14 -14.08 1.89
N ARG A 86 -0.41 -13.09 2.43
CA ARG A 86 -0.76 -12.41 3.69
C ARG A 86 -1.87 -11.37 3.54
N GLY A 87 -2.37 -11.16 2.33
CA GLY A 87 -3.39 -10.15 2.04
C GLY A 87 -2.86 -8.72 2.14
N VAL A 88 -1.56 -8.53 1.91
CA VAL A 88 -0.98 -7.20 1.72
C VAL A 88 -1.34 -6.75 0.31
N VAL A 89 -2.01 -5.60 0.18
CA VAL A 89 -2.45 -5.13 -1.14
C VAL A 89 -1.30 -4.41 -1.85
N PRO A 90 -0.92 -4.85 -3.06
CA PRO A 90 0.15 -4.22 -3.81
C PRO A 90 -0.30 -2.91 -4.47
N VAL A 91 0.59 -1.91 -4.40
CA VAL A 91 0.53 -0.68 -5.20
C VAL A 91 1.76 -0.68 -6.11
N MET A 92 1.60 -0.74 -7.42
CA MET A 92 2.73 -0.95 -8.34
C MET A 92 2.55 -0.28 -9.70
N LEU A 93 3.62 -0.22 -10.48
CA LEU A 93 3.57 0.31 -11.84
C LEU A 93 2.72 -0.60 -12.72
N ARG A 94 1.85 0.00 -13.54
CA ARG A 94 1.05 -0.75 -14.51
C ARG A 94 1.95 -1.56 -15.46
N GLY A 95 1.65 -2.85 -15.57
CA GLY A 95 2.36 -3.77 -16.47
C GLY A 95 3.55 -4.50 -15.84
N VAL A 96 3.88 -4.23 -14.58
CA VAL A 96 4.94 -4.97 -13.85
C VAL A 96 4.52 -6.42 -13.59
N HIS A 97 3.24 -6.65 -13.29
CA HIS A 97 2.66 -7.99 -13.20
C HIS A 97 1.64 -8.17 -14.34
N PRO A 98 1.69 -9.28 -15.10
CA PRO A 98 0.82 -9.49 -16.27
C PRO A 98 -0.66 -9.53 -15.92
N ASP A 99 -1.02 -10.22 -14.83
CA ASP A 99 -2.42 -10.40 -14.40
C ASP A 99 -2.90 -9.32 -13.42
N ALA A 100 -2.12 -8.24 -13.24
CA ALA A 100 -2.52 -7.17 -12.35
C ALA A 100 -3.55 -6.24 -13.00
N GLU A 101 -4.68 -6.13 -12.32
CA GLU A 101 -5.78 -5.26 -12.68
C GLU A 101 -5.94 -4.15 -11.64
N ASN A 102 -6.02 -2.91 -12.14
CA ASN A 102 -6.21 -1.76 -11.28
C ASN A 102 -7.60 -1.76 -10.65
N TYR A 103 -7.65 -1.70 -9.33
CA TYR A 103 -8.87 -1.74 -8.56
C TYR A 103 -9.83 -0.61 -8.95
N ASN A 104 -11.08 -1.01 -9.21
CA ASN A 104 -12.21 -0.16 -9.52
C ASN A 104 -13.26 -0.26 -8.42
N ALA A 105 -13.26 0.71 -7.50
CA ALA A 105 -14.17 0.75 -6.37
C ALA A 105 -15.67 0.69 -6.75
N SER A 106 -16.07 1.22 -7.91
CA SER A 106 -17.48 1.20 -8.34
C SER A 106 -17.95 -0.17 -8.80
N ALA A 107 -17.04 -1.02 -9.28
CA ALA A 107 -17.33 -2.38 -9.71
C ALA A 107 -16.89 -3.42 -8.66
N GLU A 108 -16.16 -2.99 -7.63
CA GLU A 108 -15.51 -3.85 -6.63
C GLU A 108 -14.59 -4.92 -7.26
N THR A 109 -14.02 -4.63 -8.43
CA THR A 109 -13.14 -5.53 -9.18
C THR A 109 -11.71 -5.02 -9.27
N GLY A 110 -10.78 -5.96 -9.44
CA GLY A 110 -9.34 -5.73 -9.57
C GLY A 110 -8.59 -6.22 -8.34
N ASN A 111 -7.29 -6.45 -8.49
CA ASN A 111 -6.47 -7.17 -7.52
C ASN A 111 -5.27 -6.36 -7.00
N ALA A 112 -5.07 -5.14 -7.51
CA ALA A 112 -4.00 -4.24 -7.12
C ALA A 112 -4.37 -2.77 -7.35
N PHE A 113 -3.59 -1.84 -6.80
CA PHE A 113 -3.66 -0.43 -7.21
C PHE A 113 -2.51 -0.11 -8.16
N LEU A 114 -2.81 0.38 -9.36
CA LEU A 114 -1.79 0.58 -10.39
C LEU A 114 -1.58 2.05 -10.71
N PHE A 115 -0.35 2.53 -10.57
CA PHE A 115 0.03 3.84 -11.09
C PHE A 115 0.48 3.74 -12.55
N PRO A 116 0.07 4.67 -13.44
CA PRO A 116 0.38 4.58 -14.87
C PRO A 116 1.81 5.01 -15.22
N LYS A 117 2.48 5.77 -14.35
CA LYS A 117 3.85 6.26 -14.55
C LYS A 117 4.61 6.27 -13.23
N ALA A 118 5.88 5.89 -13.26
CA ALA A 118 6.78 5.95 -12.11
C ALA A 118 7.25 7.39 -11.84
N ASN A 119 6.36 8.25 -11.34
CA ASN A 119 6.70 9.57 -10.82
C ASN A 119 5.87 9.90 -9.57
N HIS A 120 6.37 10.83 -8.76
CA HIS A 120 5.84 11.09 -7.43
C HIS A 120 4.34 11.43 -7.41
N TRP A 121 3.83 12.17 -8.42
CA TRP A 121 2.41 12.52 -8.50
C TRP A 121 1.50 11.30 -8.70
N HIS A 122 1.83 10.44 -9.66
CA HIS A 122 1.01 9.27 -9.95
C HIS A 122 1.08 8.23 -8.83
N ILE A 123 2.27 8.06 -8.24
CA ILE A 123 2.45 7.16 -7.10
C ILE A 123 1.65 7.68 -5.90
N TYR A 124 1.82 8.95 -5.54
CA TYR A 124 1.09 9.56 -4.41
C TYR A 124 -0.43 9.49 -4.60
N GLY A 125 -0.94 9.84 -5.78
CA GLY A 125 -2.38 9.76 -6.08
C GLY A 125 -2.93 8.34 -5.96
N THR A 126 -2.17 7.33 -6.40
CA THR A 126 -2.57 5.92 -6.25
C THR A 126 -2.51 5.45 -4.79
N ILE A 127 -1.53 5.91 -4.00
CA ILE A 127 -1.47 5.65 -2.55
C ILE A 127 -2.70 6.23 -1.86
N VAL A 128 -3.06 7.48 -2.14
CA VAL A 128 -4.26 8.11 -1.57
C VAL A 128 -5.51 7.29 -1.89
N ARG A 129 -5.68 6.87 -3.16
CA ARG A 129 -6.81 5.98 -3.53
C ARG A 129 -6.82 4.69 -2.73
N ALA A 130 -5.67 4.05 -2.53
CA ALA A 130 -5.58 2.82 -1.76
C ALA A 130 -5.95 3.04 -0.28
N LEU A 131 -5.49 4.14 0.31
CA LEU A 131 -5.81 4.52 1.69
C LEU A 131 -7.29 4.85 1.88
N GLU A 132 -7.90 5.57 0.94
CA GLU A 132 -9.35 5.84 0.95
C GLU A 132 -10.15 4.54 0.92
N ASN A 133 -9.74 3.59 0.05
CA ASN A 133 -10.41 2.28 -0.06
C ASN A 133 -10.18 1.37 1.15
N PHE A 134 -9.03 1.48 1.83
CA PHE A 134 -8.74 0.74 3.06
C PHE A 134 -9.75 0.99 4.17
N THR A 135 -10.41 2.16 4.16
CA THR A 135 -11.45 2.49 5.14
C THR A 135 -12.71 1.63 4.98
N PHE A 136 -12.96 1.06 3.80
CA PHE A 136 -14.11 0.19 3.50
C PHE A 136 -13.72 -1.27 3.72
N SER A 137 -13.92 -1.75 4.94
CA SER A 137 -13.37 -3.05 5.34
C SER A 137 -13.88 -4.24 4.53
N TYR A 138 -15.14 -4.23 4.08
CA TYR A 138 -15.70 -5.33 3.30
C TYR A 138 -15.04 -5.41 1.92
N ASP A 139 -15.01 -4.29 1.22
CA ASP A 139 -14.40 -4.14 -0.10
C ASP A 139 -12.91 -4.47 -0.05
N TRP A 140 -12.23 -4.08 1.03
CA TRP A 140 -10.83 -4.42 1.27
C TRP A 140 -10.61 -5.93 1.43
N GLU A 141 -11.47 -6.65 2.16
CA GLU A 141 -11.40 -8.11 2.24
C GLU A 141 -11.64 -8.76 0.88
N SER A 142 -12.58 -8.24 0.08
CA SER A 142 -12.81 -8.71 -1.29
C SER A 142 -11.56 -8.52 -2.17
N LEU A 143 -10.97 -7.32 -2.14
CA LEU A 143 -9.73 -7.00 -2.86
C LEU A 143 -8.58 -7.93 -2.47
N LYS A 144 -8.40 -8.22 -1.17
CA LYS A 144 -7.36 -9.17 -0.73
C LYS A 144 -7.57 -10.59 -1.26
N ASN A 145 -8.81 -11.03 -1.40
CA ASN A 145 -9.12 -12.34 -1.96
C ASN A 145 -8.86 -12.38 -3.47
N GLN A 146 -9.28 -11.34 -4.20
CA GLN A 146 -8.95 -11.17 -5.63
C GLN A 146 -7.44 -11.03 -5.86
N GLY A 147 -6.73 -10.46 -4.89
CA GLY A 147 -5.26 -10.40 -4.86
C GLY A 147 -4.59 -11.74 -5.10
N LYS A 148 -5.19 -12.85 -4.65
CA LYS A 148 -4.60 -14.20 -4.78
C LYS A 148 -4.47 -14.66 -6.23
N ASP A 149 -5.23 -14.08 -7.15
CA ASP A 149 -5.11 -14.33 -8.59
C ASP A 149 -3.70 -13.94 -9.11
N LEU A 150 -2.96 -13.10 -8.36
CA LEU A 150 -1.57 -12.74 -8.66
C LEU A 150 -0.54 -13.82 -8.28
N LEU A 151 -0.97 -14.95 -7.71
CA LEU A 151 -0.09 -16.08 -7.36
C LEU A 151 -0.04 -17.16 -8.44
N ASP A 152 -1.00 -17.17 -9.37
CA ASP A 152 -1.21 -18.25 -10.33
C ASP A 152 -0.33 -18.12 -11.60
N VAL A 153 0.99 -17.96 -11.40
CA VAL A 153 1.99 -17.87 -12.49
C VAL A 153 2.81 -19.15 -12.63
#